data_AF-A0A937SDD4-F1
#
_entry.id   AF-A0A937SDD4-F1
#
_cell.length_a   1.000
_cell.length_b   1.000
_cell.length_c   1.000
_cell.angle_alpha   90.00
_cell.angle_beta   90.00
_cell.angle_gamma   90.00
#
_symmetry.space_group_name_H-M   'P 1'
#
loop_
_entity.id
_entity.type
_entity.pdbx_description
1 polymer ?
#
loop_
_entity_poly.entity_id
_entity_poly.type
_entity_poly.pdbx_seq_one_letter_code
_entity_poly.pdbx_strand_id
1 'polypeptide(L)'
;MSETLKSDAQMVLKALSSILFEECYPLSRDFEPVPSNPGFYAFRYRDEILYIGIGNNLRRRFRNGHKALSWAFVDRLNPDDVRISTFAMGRRSPQQVEYIETLMIQMARPRYNTRMN
;
A
#
# COMPACT_ATOMS: atom_id res chain seq x y z
N MET A 1 11.00 -5.20 -21.60
CA MET A 1 10.78 -5.74 -20.24
C MET A 1 10.66 -4.63 -19.20
N SER A 2 11.66 -3.75 -19.07
CA SER A 2 11.63 -2.64 -18.09
C SER A 2 10.48 -1.65 -18.31
N GLU A 3 10.23 -1.23 -19.54
CA GLU A 3 9.15 -0.27 -19.85
C GLU A 3 7.74 -0.82 -19.56
N THR A 4 7.52 -2.11 -19.82
CA THR A 4 6.25 -2.78 -19.47
C THR A 4 6.05 -2.79 -17.95
N LEU A 5 7.09 -3.14 -17.17
CA LEU A 5 7.01 -3.14 -15.71
C LEU A 5 6.85 -1.72 -15.13
N LYS A 6 7.41 -0.71 -15.79
CA LYS A 6 7.23 0.69 -15.45
C LYS A 6 5.80 1.17 -15.71
N SER A 7 5.22 0.78 -16.85
CA SER A 7 3.81 1.05 -17.14
C SER A 7 2.89 0.34 -16.15
N ASP A 8 3.19 -0.92 -15.80
CA ASP A 8 2.49 -1.67 -14.76
C ASP A 8 2.57 -0.94 -13.41
N ALA A 9 3.75 -0.49 -13.00
CA ALA A 9 3.92 0.24 -11.75
C ALA A 9 3.13 1.56 -11.73
N GLN A 10 3.11 2.30 -12.84
CA GLN A 10 2.28 3.51 -12.97
C GLN A 10 0.79 3.19 -12.88
N MET A 11 0.34 2.11 -13.52
CA MET A 11 -1.05 1.69 -13.49
C MET A 11 -1.48 1.25 -12.09
N VAL A 12 -0.68 0.44 -11.41
CA VAL A 12 -0.96 0.01 -10.03
C VAL A 12 -0.95 1.21 -9.08
N LEU A 13 0.06 2.08 -9.18
CA LEU A 13 0.15 3.28 -8.35
C LEU A 13 -1.06 4.20 -8.56
N LYS A 14 -1.46 4.42 -9.81
CA LYS A 14 -2.66 5.20 -10.15
C LYS A 14 -3.92 4.55 -9.56
N ALA A 15 -4.06 3.23 -9.63
CA ALA A 15 -5.20 2.54 -9.07
C ALA A 15 -5.27 2.68 -7.54
N LEU A 16 -4.13 2.59 -6.84
CA LEU A 16 -4.08 2.78 -5.39
C LEU A 16 -4.43 4.21 -4.97
N SER A 17 -4.04 5.22 -5.75
CA SER A 17 -4.35 6.63 -5.45
C SER A 17 -5.74 7.09 -5.92
N SER A 18 -6.34 6.43 -6.92
CA SER A 18 -7.61 6.87 -7.52
C SER A 18 -8.86 6.36 -6.81
N ILE A 19 -8.74 5.36 -5.93
CA ILE A 19 -9.88 4.90 -5.11
C ILE A 19 -10.32 6.05 -4.21
N LEU A 20 -11.63 6.31 -4.12
CA LEU A 20 -12.14 7.34 -3.22
C LEU A 20 -11.78 6.99 -1.77
N PHE A 21 -11.49 7.99 -0.95
CA PHE A 21 -11.03 7.75 0.42
C PHE A 21 -12.04 6.94 1.24
N GLU A 22 -13.33 7.20 1.02
CA GLU A 22 -14.47 6.54 1.66
C GLU A 22 -14.64 5.08 1.22
N GLU A 23 -14.13 4.73 0.03
CA GLU A 23 -14.14 3.37 -0.51
C GLU A 23 -12.90 2.56 -0.09
N CYS A 24 -11.89 3.21 0.47
CA CYS A 24 -10.72 2.54 1.02
C CYS A 24 -11.08 1.82 2.33
N TYR A 25 -10.36 0.74 2.64
CA TYR A 25 -10.62 -0.04 3.85
C TYR A 25 -10.23 0.74 5.11
N PRO A 26 -11.10 0.80 6.13
CA PRO A 26 -10.79 1.43 7.41
C PRO A 26 -9.76 0.61 8.20
N LEU A 27 -8.99 1.30 9.04
CA LEU A 27 -8.24 0.62 10.09
C LEU A 27 -9.23 -0.03 11.07
N SER A 28 -8.97 -1.27 11.42
CA SER A 28 -9.72 -2.03 12.43
C SER A 28 -8.77 -2.99 13.13
N ARG A 29 -9.14 -3.47 14.31
CA ARG A 29 -8.29 -4.33 15.14
C ARG A 29 -7.69 -5.52 14.37
N ASP A 30 -8.50 -6.17 13.54
CA ASP A 30 -8.12 -7.39 12.84
C ASP A 30 -8.02 -7.23 11.31
N PHE A 31 -8.22 -6.00 10.82
CA PHE A 31 -8.26 -5.66 9.40
C PHE A 31 -9.28 -6.50 8.60
N GLU A 32 -10.39 -6.90 9.23
CA GLU A 32 -11.34 -7.85 8.67
C GLU A 32 -11.89 -7.46 7.28
N PRO A 33 -12.17 -6.17 6.99
CA PRO A 33 -12.61 -5.76 5.64
C PRO A 33 -11.53 -5.93 4.56
N VAL A 34 -10.24 -5.94 4.93
CA VAL A 34 -9.13 -6.07 3.98
C VAL A 34 -9.12 -7.50 3.39
N PRO A 35 -8.92 -7.65 2.07
CA PRO A 35 -8.87 -8.96 1.44
C PRO A 35 -7.69 -9.82 1.95
N SER A 36 -7.86 -11.13 1.95
CA SER A 36 -6.84 -12.11 2.38
C SER A 36 -6.05 -12.72 1.22
N ASN A 37 -6.02 -12.06 0.06
CA ASN A 37 -5.33 -12.53 -1.15
C ASN A 37 -3.97 -11.82 -1.35
N PRO A 38 -3.13 -12.30 -2.28
CA PRO A 38 -1.93 -11.59 -2.69
C PRO A 38 -2.24 -10.26 -3.39
N GLY A 39 -1.55 -9.19 -3.01
CA GLY A 39 -1.74 -7.88 -3.61
C GLY A 39 -0.67 -6.85 -3.28
N PHE A 40 -0.80 -5.72 -3.96
CA PHE A 40 -0.18 -4.46 -3.58
C PHE A 40 -1.14 -3.71 -2.66
N TYR A 41 -0.60 -2.87 -1.79
CA TYR A 41 -1.41 -1.98 -0.95
C TYR A 41 -0.73 -0.64 -0.74
N ALA A 42 -1.54 0.35 -0.39
CA ALA A 42 -1.04 1.60 0.16
C ALA A 42 -1.80 1.99 1.43
N PHE A 43 -1.07 2.48 2.43
CA PHE A 43 -1.65 3.29 3.50
C PHE A 43 -1.81 4.72 2.99
N ARG A 44 -2.99 5.28 3.19
CA ARG A 44 -3.36 6.61 2.72
C ARG A 44 -3.80 7.50 3.87
N TYR A 45 -3.50 8.79 3.77
CA TYR A 45 -4.07 9.85 4.59
C TYR A 45 -4.80 10.81 3.66
N ARG A 46 -6.13 10.64 3.54
CA ARG A 46 -6.94 11.28 2.49
C ARG A 46 -6.33 11.05 1.09
N ASP A 47 -5.84 12.10 0.44
CA ASP A 47 -5.26 12.06 -0.90
C ASP A 47 -3.76 11.72 -0.92
N GLU A 48 -3.10 11.70 0.24
CA GLU A 48 -1.68 11.38 0.36
C GLU A 48 -1.44 9.87 0.48
N ILE A 49 -0.52 9.33 -0.32
CA ILE A 49 0.04 7.98 -0.09
C ILE A 49 1.16 8.08 0.96
N LEU A 50 0.94 7.46 2.11
CA LEU A 50 1.90 7.43 3.21
C LEU A 50 2.93 6.31 3.04
N TYR A 51 2.48 5.15 2.57
CA TYR A 51 3.28 3.94 2.41
C TYR A 51 2.73 3.08 1.29
N ILE A 52 3.61 2.37 0.58
CA ILE A 52 3.31 1.36 -0.43
C ILE A 52 4.00 0.06 -0.05
N GLY A 53 3.31 -1.07 -0.19
CA GLY A 53 3.97 -2.37 -0.08
C GLY A 53 3.26 -3.52 -0.79
N ILE A 54 3.85 -4.72 -0.66
CA ILE A 54 3.30 -5.98 -1.16
C ILE A 54 2.99 -6.97 -0.02
N GLY A 55 2.05 -7.90 -0.27
CA GLY A 55 1.77 -8.99 0.65
C GLY A 55 1.15 -10.20 -0.04
N ASN A 56 1.58 -11.40 0.35
CA ASN A 56 0.98 -12.69 -0.10
C ASN A 56 -0.40 -12.96 0.53
N ASN A 57 -0.70 -12.27 1.64
CA ASN A 57 -2.00 -12.21 2.27
C ASN A 57 -2.12 -10.84 2.92
N LEU A 58 -2.85 -9.93 2.28
CA LEU A 58 -2.90 -8.52 2.70
C LEU A 58 -3.43 -8.37 4.13
N ARG A 59 -4.54 -9.03 4.49
CA ARG A 59 -5.06 -8.99 5.87
C ARG A 59 -4.01 -9.43 6.91
N ARG A 60 -3.36 -10.58 6.70
CA ARG A 60 -2.34 -11.10 7.63
C ARG A 60 -1.10 -10.20 7.69
N ARG A 61 -0.77 -9.48 6.61
CA ARG A 61 0.39 -8.58 6.54
C ARG A 61 0.37 -7.50 7.62
N PHE A 62 -0.81 -7.14 8.12
CA PHE A 62 -1.03 -6.03 9.06
C PHE A 62 -1.22 -6.47 10.53
N ARG A 63 -1.59 -7.73 10.78
CA ARG A 63 -1.99 -8.23 12.11
C ARG A 63 -0.91 -8.13 13.20
N ASN A 64 0.36 -8.21 12.82
CA ASN A 64 1.48 -8.13 13.78
C ASN A 64 2.09 -6.72 13.86
N GLY A 65 1.30 -5.70 13.52
CA GLY A 65 1.76 -4.33 13.39
C GLY A 65 2.36 -4.04 12.02
N HIS A 66 2.48 -2.75 11.73
CA HIS A 66 3.00 -2.27 10.46
C HIS A 66 3.72 -0.94 10.65
N LYS A 67 4.95 -0.79 10.13
CA LYS A 67 5.77 0.40 10.38
C LYS A 67 5.09 1.72 9.98
N ALA A 68 4.29 1.70 8.91
CA ALA A 68 3.53 2.87 8.48
C ALA A 68 2.52 3.34 9.55
N LEU A 69 1.91 2.41 10.28
CA LEU A 69 0.98 2.73 11.37
C LEU A 69 1.74 3.29 12.58
N SER A 70 2.94 2.77 12.88
CA SER A 70 3.82 3.33 13.92
C SER A 70 4.19 4.78 13.59
N TRP A 71 4.57 5.08 12.34
CA TRP A 71 4.89 6.44 11.93
C TRP A 71 3.66 7.36 11.89
N ALA A 72 2.50 6.87 11.44
CA ALA A 72 1.26 7.63 11.50
C ALA A 72 0.89 8.02 12.95
N PHE A 73 1.13 7.12 13.91
CA PHE A 73 0.94 7.39 15.32
C PHE A 73 1.93 8.46 15.83
N VAL A 74 3.22 8.34 15.49
CA VAL A 74 4.25 9.34 15.87
C VAL A 74 3.90 10.72 15.30
N ASP A 75 3.43 10.78 14.05
CA ASP A 75 3.01 12.00 13.37
C ASP A 75 1.62 12.50 13.85
N ARG A 76 0.98 11.82 14.81
CA ARG A 76 -0.32 12.15 15.40
C ARG A 76 -1.44 12.28 14.36
N LEU A 77 -1.43 11.44 13.33
CA LEU A 77 -2.53 11.38 12.38
C LEU A 77 -3.79 10.83 13.07
N ASN A 78 -4.95 11.41 12.73
CA ASN A 78 -6.22 10.84 13.12
C ASN A 78 -6.40 9.45 12.46
N PRO A 79 -6.59 8.36 13.22
CA PRO A 79 -6.78 7.02 12.65
C PRO A 79 -7.96 6.92 11.69
N ASP A 80 -9.00 7.74 11.87
CA ASP A 80 -10.16 7.77 10.97
C ASP A 80 -9.85 8.38 9.60
N ASP A 81 -8.81 9.22 9.54
CA ASP A 81 -8.29 9.80 8.31
C ASP A 81 -7.21 8.90 7.66
N VAL A 82 -6.92 7.72 8.23
CA VAL A 82 -6.01 6.72 7.65
C VAL A 82 -6.79 5.53 7.09
N ARG A 83 -6.51 5.18 5.83
CA ARG A 83 -7.19 4.08 5.12
C ARG A 83 -6.20 3.21 4.34
N ILE A 84 -6.67 2.04 3.92
CA ILE A 84 -5.91 1.07 3.14
C ILE A 84 -6.55 0.94 1.76
N SER A 85 -5.79 1.18 0.71
CA SER A 85 -6.15 0.82 -0.66
C SER A 85 -5.41 -0.44 -1.07
N THR A 86 -6.01 -1.27 -1.92
CA THR A 86 -5.40 -2.53 -2.37
C THR A 86 -5.55 -2.70 -3.87
N PHE A 87 -4.62 -3.46 -4.46
CA PHE A 87 -4.66 -3.84 -5.87
C PHE A 87 -4.23 -5.31 -6.00
N ALA A 88 -5.06 -6.13 -6.65
CA ALA A 88 -4.79 -7.56 -6.79
C ALA A 88 -3.52 -7.81 -7.62
N MET A 89 -2.66 -8.71 -7.14
CA MET A 89 -1.35 -8.96 -7.74
C MET A 89 -1.45 -9.60 -9.14
N GLY A 90 -2.54 -10.32 -9.42
CA GLY A 90 -2.74 -11.05 -10.67
C GLY A 90 -1.73 -12.19 -10.86
N ARG A 91 -1.51 -12.58 -12.12
CA ARG A 91 -0.54 -13.62 -12.51
C ARG A 91 0.85 -13.01 -12.74
N ARG A 92 1.47 -12.49 -11.69
CA ARG A 92 2.85 -11.95 -11.73
C ARG A 92 3.80 -12.86 -10.96
N SER A 93 5.05 -12.95 -11.41
CA SER A 93 6.10 -13.65 -10.66
C SER A 93 6.55 -12.81 -9.45
N PRO A 94 7.14 -13.42 -8.41
CA PRO A 94 7.68 -12.69 -7.27
C PRO A 94 8.64 -11.55 -7.67
N GLN A 95 9.54 -11.81 -8.62
CA GLN A 95 10.52 -10.83 -9.09
C GLN A 95 9.84 -9.63 -9.78
N GLN A 96 8.78 -9.87 -10.56
CA GLN A 96 8.03 -8.78 -11.20
C GLN A 96 7.35 -7.90 -10.15
N VAL A 97 6.80 -8.52 -9.11
CA VAL A 97 6.08 -7.84 -8.03
C VAL A 97 7.01 -6.95 -7.21
N GLU A 98 8.17 -7.48 -6.80
CA GLU A 98 9.19 -6.72 -6.07
C GLU A 98 9.72 -5.54 -6.90
N TYR A 99 9.91 -5.76 -8.21
CA TYR A 99 10.36 -4.71 -9.12
C TYR A 99 9.30 -3.61 -9.29
N ILE A 100 8.02 -3.99 -9.43
CA ILE A 100 6.90 -3.05 -9.50
C ILE A 100 6.79 -2.25 -8.18
N GLU A 101 6.88 -2.89 -7.02
CA GLU A 101 6.90 -2.21 -5.71
C GLU A 101 8.01 -1.18 -5.64
N THR A 102 9.24 -1.56 -6.02
CA THR A 102 10.40 -0.67 -6.04
C THR A 102 10.15 0.56 -6.91
N LEU A 103 9.62 0.36 -8.12
CA LEU A 103 9.30 1.45 -9.05
C LEU A 103 8.21 2.37 -8.48
N MET A 104 7.14 1.81 -7.90
CA MET A 104 6.09 2.61 -7.27
C MET A 104 6.64 3.47 -6.12
N ILE A 105 7.51 2.91 -5.27
CA ILE A 105 8.16 3.65 -4.18
C ILE A 105 9.05 4.77 -4.74
N GLN A 106 9.82 4.52 -5.80
CA GLN A 106 10.67 5.53 -6.42
C GLN A 106 9.86 6.67 -7.07
N MET A 107 8.72 6.35 -7.69
CA MET A 107 7.82 7.31 -8.33
C MET A 107 7.07 8.17 -7.32
N ALA A 108 6.45 7.54 -6.32
CA ALA A 108 5.59 8.23 -5.36
C ALA A 108 6.34 8.82 -4.16
N ARG A 109 7.54 8.29 -3.87
CA ARG A 109 8.36 8.64 -2.69
C ARG A 109 7.56 8.74 -1.39
N PRO A 110 6.76 7.71 -1.00
CA PRO A 110 5.93 7.80 0.19
C PRO A 110 6.79 7.99 1.43
N ARG A 111 6.42 8.95 2.27
CA ARG A 111 7.24 9.37 3.42
C ARG A 111 7.52 8.25 4.43
N TYR A 112 6.68 7.22 4.55
CA TYR A 112 6.92 6.09 5.47
C TYR A 112 7.64 4.91 4.82
N ASN A 113 7.84 4.91 3.50
CA ASN A 113 8.77 3.97 2.85
C ASN A 113 10.22 4.40 3.09
N THR A 114 10.50 5.70 2.97
CA THR A 114 11.86 6.28 2.99
C THR A 114 12.42 6.53 4.39
N ARG A 115 11.56 6.66 5.42
CA ARG A 115 12.01 6.69 6.82
C ARG A 115 12.63 5.33 7.19
N MET A 116 13.89 5.36 7.64
CA MET A 116 14.52 4.23 8.32
C MET A 116 13.91 4.07 9.72
N ASN A 117 13.87 2.83 10.21
CA ASN A 117 13.49 2.54 11.60
C ASN A 117 14.64 2.89 12.55
#